data_AF-A0A832LUB9-F1
#
_entry.id   AF-A0A832LUB9-F1
#
_cell.length_a   1.000
_cell.length_b   1.000
_cell.length_c   1.000
_cell.angle_alpha   90.00
_cell.angle_beta   90.00
_cell.angle_gamma   90.00
#
_symmetry.space_group_name_H-M   'P 1'
#
loop_
_entity.id
_entity.type
_entity.pdbx_description
1 polymer ?
#
loop_
_entity_poly.entity_id
_entity_poly.type
_entity_poly.pdbx_seq_one_letter_code
_entity_poly.pdbx_strand_id
1 'polypeptide(L)' 'MKILCVYRHKVSTENPEIRKIVEKLKEKGNEVLEFNLFEAKSDADYDRLIDLIWEADKTISWW' A
#
# COMPACT_ATOMS: atom_id res chain seq x y z
N MET A 1 8.38 5.57 10.84
CA MET A 1 6.92 5.37 10.86
C MET A 1 6.58 4.43 9.71
N LYS A 2 5.84 3.37 10.00
CA LYS A 2 5.39 2.37 9.03
C LYS A 2 4.11 2.87 8.37
N ILE A 3 4.15 3.06 7.06
CA ILE A 3 3.02 3.56 6.27
C ILE A 3 2.57 2.46 5.32
N LEU A 4 1.32 2.03 5.45
CA LEU A 4 0.70 1.13 4.49
C LEU A 4 0.01 1.94 3.39
N CYS A 5 0.45 1.76 2.16
CA CYS A 5 -0.21 2.28 0.97
C CYS A 5 -1.08 1.18 0.34
N VAL A 6 -2.39 1.34 0.47
CA VAL A 6 -3.40 0.46 -0.11
C VAL A 6 -3.93 1.10 -1.38
N TYR A 7 -3.89 0.37 -2.48
CA TYR A 7 -4.35 0.92 -3.76
C TYR A 7 -5.08 -0.10 -4.60
N ARG A 8 -6.12 0.35 -5.31
CA ARG A 8 -6.86 -0.47 -6.27
C ARG A 8 -6.46 -0.11 -7.69
N HIS A 9 -5.23 -0.48 -8.08
CA HIS A 9 -4.78 -0.29 -9.44
C HIS A 9 -4.30 -1.61 -10.05
N LYS A 10 -4.74 -1.86 -11.28
CA LYS A 10 -4.38 -3.05 -12.03
C LYS A 10 -2.87 -3.26 -12.12
N VAL A 11 -2.11 -2.16 -12.15
CA VAL A 11 -0.65 -2.17 -12.25
C VAL A 11 -0.11 -0.93 -11.52
N SER A 12 0.24 -1.06 -10.24
CA SER A 12 0.87 0.04 -9.49
C SER A 12 2.24 0.42 -10.04
N THR A 13 2.90 -0.52 -10.70
CA THR A 13 4.13 -0.33 -11.46
C THR A 13 3.95 0.53 -12.73
N GLU A 14 2.72 0.70 -13.23
CA GLU A 14 2.43 1.53 -14.41
C GLU A 14 1.77 2.86 -14.08
N ASN A 15 1.35 3.10 -12.83
CA ASN A 15 0.83 4.41 -12.45
C ASN A 15 1.97 5.30 -11.89
N PRO A 16 2.46 6.28 -12.68
CA PRO A 16 3.59 7.12 -12.27
C PRO A 16 3.28 7.98 -11.05
N GLU A 17 2.01 8.28 -10.77
CA GLU A 17 1.62 9.10 -9.61
C GLU A 17 1.73 8.30 -8.30
N ILE A 18 1.26 7.05 -8.31
CA ILE A 18 1.38 6.13 -7.17
C ILE A 18 2.84 5.94 -6.80
N ARG A 19 3.67 5.63 -7.82
CA ARG A 19 5.10 5.44 -7.63
C ARG A 19 5.76 6.69 -7.04
N LYS A 20 5.41 7.88 -7.54
CA LYS A 20 5.93 9.16 -7.03
C LYS A 20 5.52 9.43 -5.58
N ILE A 21 4.31 9.05 -5.18
CA ILE A 21 3.85 9.17 -3.79
C ILE A 21 4.64 8.23 -2.89
N VAL A 22 4.76 6.96 -3.27
CA VAL A 22 5.51 5.94 -2.53
C VAL A 22 6.99 6.33 -2.40
N GLU A 23 7.63 6.78 -3.47
CA GLU A 23 9.02 7.25 -3.47
C GLU A 23 9.19 8.44 -2.52
N LYS A 24 8.30 9.45 -2.57
CA LYS A 24 8.35 10.59 -1.63
C LYS A 24 8.17 10.17 -0.17
N LEU A 25 7.35 9.17 0.10
CA LEU A 25 7.16 8.65 1.46
C LEU A 25 8.42 7.96 1.96
N LYS A 26 9.08 7.17 1.10
CA LYS A 26 10.38 6.53 1.38
C LYS A 26 11.50 7.56 1.57
N GLU A 27 11.59 8.58 0.73
CA GLU A 27 12.56 9.70 0.86
C GLU A 27 12.45 10.44 2.19
N LYS A 28 11.24 10.54 2.75
CA LYS A 28 11.00 11.13 4.07
C LYS A 28 11.41 10.23 5.25
N GLY A 29 12.05 9.09 4.98
CA GLY A 29 12.49 8.14 6.00
C GLY A 29 11.37 7.28 6.58
N ASN A 30 10.25 7.12 5.85
CA ASN A 30 9.18 6.21 6.26
C ASN A 30 9.42 4.82 5.70
N GLU A 31 9.03 3.81 6.48
CA GLU A 31 8.98 2.44 6.02
C GLU A 31 7.64 2.25 5.31
N VAL A 32 7.65 2.05 4.00
CA VAL A 32 6.42 2.00 3.19
C VAL A 32 6.13 0.56 2.81
N LEU A 33 4.96 0.08 3.24
CA LEU A 33 4.35 -1.18 2.81
C LEU A 33 3.34 -0.88 1.71
N GLU A 34 3.24 -1.78 0.74
CA GLU A 34 2.37 -1.60 -0.42
C GLU A 34 1.42 -2.80 -0.51
N PHE A 35 0.12 -2.53 -0.70
CA PHE A 35 -0.89 -3.57 -0.87
C PHE A 35 -1.79 -3.27 -2.06
N ASN A 36 -1.81 -4.20 -3.02
CA ASN A 36 -2.61 -4.09 -4.23
C ASN A 36 -3.98 -4.78 -4.08
N LEU A 37 -5.03 -3.98 -3.91
CA LEU A 37 -6.41 -4.46 -3.84
C LEU A 37 -6.91 -5.08 -5.16
N PHE A 38 -6.28 -4.79 -6.30
CA PHE A 38 -6.69 -5.40 -7.57
C PHE A 38 -6.27 -6.87 -7.66
N GLU A 39 -5.17 -7.24 -7.00
CA GLU A 39 -4.63 -8.60 -7.02
C GLU A 39 -5.19 -9.47 -5.90
N ALA A 40 -5.74 -8.86 -4.84
CA ALA A 40 -6.43 -9.57 -3.77
C ALA A 40 -7.69 -10.28 -4.32
N LYS A 41 -7.67 -11.62 -4.30
CA LYS A 41 -8.75 -12.46 -4.85
C LYS A 41 -9.31 -13.46 -3.84
N SER A 42 -8.64 -13.64 -2.71
CA SER A 42 -9.01 -14.60 -1.69
C SER A 42 -9.16 -13.95 -0.32
N ASP A 43 -9.95 -14.57 0.55
CA ASP A 43 -10.14 -14.11 1.94
C ASP A 43 -8.81 -14.01 2.70
N ALA A 44 -7.85 -14.90 2.39
CA ALA A 44 -6.50 -14.86 2.95
C ALA A 44 -5.71 -13.59 2.57
N ASP A 45 -5.97 -13.00 1.40
CA ASP A 45 -5.36 -11.72 1.01
C ASP A 45 -5.91 -10.57 1.86
N TYR A 46 -7.20 -10.63 2.20
CA TYR A 46 -7.85 -9.64 3.05
C TYR A 46 -7.45 -9.80 4.52
N ASP A 47 -7.27 -11.02 5.02
CA ASP A 47 -6.71 -11.26 6.36
C ASP A 47 -5.31 -10.67 6.46
N ARG A 48 -4.47 -10.88 5.44
CA ARG A 48 -3.14 -10.26 5.37
C ARG A 48 -3.21 -8.74 5.32
N LEU A 49 -4.18 -8.16 4.62
CA LEU A 49 -4.38 -6.71 4.61
C LEU A 49 -4.72 -6.19 6.01
N ILE A 50 -5.57 -6.91 6.76
CA ILE A 50 -5.92 -6.56 8.14
C ILE A 50 -4.67 -6.55 9.01
N ASP A 51 -3.82 -7.57 8.92
CA ASP A 51 -2.55 -7.63 9.65
C ASP A 51 -1.65 -6.43 9.32
N LEU A 52 -1.50 -6.11 8.03
CA LEU A 52 -0.70 -4.98 7.57
C LEU A 52 -1.23 -3.63 8.08
N ILE A 53 -2.56 -3.49 8.21
CA ILE A 53 -3.18 -2.29 8.77
C ILE A 53 -2.84 -2.16 10.26
N TRP A 54 -2.84 -3.25 11.00
CA TRP A 54 -2.49 -3.25 12.42
C TRP A 54 -1.01 -2.98 12.69
N GLU A 55 -0.12 -3.45 11.82
CA GLU A 55 1.31 -3.19 11.92
C GLU A 55 1.71 -1.77 11.49
N ALA A 56 0.89 -1.12 10.66
CA ALA A 56 1.19 0.20 10.15
C ALA A 56 0.80 1.29 11.15
N ASP A 57 1.70 2.25 11.38
CA ASP A 57 1.38 3.45 12.15
C ASP A 57 0.35 4.32 11.42
N LYS A 58 0.36 4.30 10.08
CA LYS A 58 -0.60 5.00 9.23
C LYS A 58 -0.95 4.20 7.98
N THR A 59 -2.21 4.25 7.59
CA THR A 59 -2.70 3.66 6.34
C THR A 59 -3.20 4.76 5.41
N ILE A 60 -2.74 4.73 4.17
CA ILE A 60 -3.17 5.61 3.07
C ILE A 60 -3.83 4.73 2.04
N SER A 61 -5.13 4.93 1.80
CA SER A 61 -5.89 4.21 0.79
C SER A 61 -6.37 5.13 -0.33
N TRP A 62 -6.21 4.72 -1.58
CA TRP A 62 -6.80 5.41 -2.73
C TRP A 62 -7.40 4.42 -3.75
N TRP A 63 -8.43 4.86 -4.47
CA TRP A 63 -9.27 4.03 -5.34
C TRP A 63 -9.24 4.54 -6.78
#